data_AF-X1VK22-F1
#
_entry.id   AF-X1VK22-F1
#
_cell.length_a   1.000
_cell.length_b   1.000
_cell.length_c   1.000
_cell.angle_alpha   90.00
_cell.angle_beta   90.00
_cell.angle_gamma   90.00
#
_symmetry.space_group_name_H-M   'P 1'
#
loop_
_entity.id
_entity.type
_entity.pdbx_description
1 polymer ?
#
loop_
_entity_poly.entity_id
_entity_poly.type
_entity_poly.pdbx_seq_one_letter_code
_entity_poly.pdbx_strand_id
1 'polypeptide(L)' 'MNKNERRRFLKVLPIDEAKHKFYTAIKPKPLAVENVPISEALGRVFAEDIIASID' A
#
# COMPACT_ATOMS: atom_id res chain seq x y z
N MET A 1 6.80 -6.87 -37.16
CA MET A 1 6.63 -6.44 -35.76
C MET A 1 7.22 -5.04 -35.63
N ASN A 2 6.39 -3.99 -35.63
CA ASN A 2 6.86 -2.61 -35.70
C ASN A 2 7.55 -2.20 -34.39
N LYS A 3 8.78 -1.69 -34.50
CA LYS A 3 9.73 -1.39 -33.41
C LYS A 3 9.30 -0.25 -32.46
N ASN A 4 8.09 0.30 -32.61
CA ASN A 4 7.66 1.57 -32.00
C ASN A 4 6.47 1.49 -31.03
N GLU A 5 5.91 0.32 -30.73
CA GLU A 5 4.80 0.18 -29.77
C GLU A 5 5.25 0.24 -28.29
N ARG A 6 6.08 1.21 -27.92
CA ARG A 6 6.31 1.48 -26.50
C ARG A 6 5.08 2.19 -25.95
N ARG A 7 4.38 1.59 -24.99
CA ARG A 7 3.37 2.29 -24.18
C ARG A 7 4.06 3.45 -23.47
N ARG A 8 3.75 4.68 -23.89
CA ARG A 8 4.19 5.92 -23.23
C ARG A 8 3.03 6.48 -22.43
N PHE A 9 3.29 6.90 -21.20
CA PHE A 9 2.31 7.64 -20.40
C PHE A 9 2.26 9.10 -20.89
N LEU A 10 1.48 9.34 -21.95
CA LEU A 10 1.42 10.64 -22.64
C LEU A 10 0.47 11.65 -21.98
N LYS A 11 -0.31 11.22 -20.98
CA LYS A 11 -1.32 12.04 -20.32
C LYS A 11 -1.01 12.19 -18.84
N VAL A 12 -0.71 13.41 -18.42
CA VAL A 12 -0.65 13.79 -17.01
C VAL A 12 -2.08 13.89 -16.49
N LEU A 13 -2.37 13.25 -15.36
CA LEU A 13 -3.66 13.31 -14.70
C LEU A 13 -3.60 14.27 -13.51
N PRO A 14 -4.70 14.98 -13.19
CA PRO A 14 -4.86 15.61 -11.90
C PRO A 14 -4.70 14.58 -10.77
N ILE A 15 -4.16 15.03 -9.63
CA ILE A 15 -3.81 14.13 -8.51
C ILE A 15 -5.01 13.33 -7.99
N ASP A 16 -6.20 13.94 -7.95
CA ASP A 16 -7.41 13.28 -7.46
C ASP A 16 -7.90 12.19 -8.43
N GLU A 17 -7.87 12.46 -9.73
CA GLU A 17 -8.21 11.47 -10.77
C GLU A 17 -7.22 10.29 -10.72
N ALA A 18 -5.93 10.58 -10.54
CA ALA A 18 -4.89 9.57 -10.42
C ALA A 18 -5.11 8.67 -9.18
N LYS A 19 -5.35 9.27 -8.02
CA LYS A 19 -5.65 8.54 -6.77
C LYS A 19 -6.91 7.69 -6.92
N HIS A 20 -7.99 8.26 -7.46
CA HIS A 20 -9.25 7.54 -7.64
C HIS A 20 -9.07 6.32 -8.54
N LYS A 21 -8.39 6.47 -9.68
CA LYS A 21 -8.09 5.35 -10.59
C LYS A 21 -7.21 4.30 -9.91
N PHE A 22 -6.19 4.72 -9.16
CA PHE A 22 -5.28 3.83 -8.45
C PHE A 22 -6.02 2.97 -7.41
N TYR A 23 -6.81 3.58 -6.51
CA TYR A 23 -7.54 2.87 -5.46
C TYR A 23 -8.78 2.11 -5.95
N THR A 24 -9.25 2.41 -7.17
CA THR A 24 -10.32 1.62 -7.81
C THR A 24 -9.75 0.38 -8.49
N ALA A 25 -8.57 0.50 -9.10
CA ALA A 25 -7.90 -0.61 -9.77
C ALA A 25 -7.26 -1.58 -8.77
N ILE A 26 -6.63 -1.05 -7.73
CA ILE A 26 -6.05 -1.82 -6.63
C ILE A 26 -7.01 -1.69 -5.47
N LYS A 27 -7.60 -2.80 -5.02
CA LYS A 27 -8.46 -2.87 -3.83
C LYS A 27 -7.60 -3.35 -2.66
N PRO A 28 -6.80 -2.48 -2.00
CA PRO A 28 -5.95 -2.90 -0.90
C PRO A 28 -6.80 -3.50 0.20
N LYS A 29 -6.38 -4.67 0.66
CA LYS A 29 -6.92 -5.31 1.86
C LYS A 29 -5.77 -5.41 2.86
N PRO A 30 -6.04 -5.27 4.17
CA PRO A 30 -5.05 -5.60 5.18
C PRO A 30 -4.50 -7.01 4.94
N LEU A 31 -3.20 -7.17 5.15
CA LEU A 31 -2.58 -8.49 5.15
C LEU A 31 -3.01 -9.27 6.40
N ALA A 32 -2.74 -10.57 6.40
CA ALA A 32 -2.93 -11.38 7.59
C ALA A 32 -2.04 -10.87 8.74
N VAL A 33 -2.51 -11.10 9.97
CA VAL A 33 -1.79 -10.78 11.19
C VAL A 33 -0.78 -11.88 11.49
N GLU A 34 0.38 -11.50 12.01
CA GLU A 34 1.43 -12.41 12.45
C GLU A 34 2.11 -11.86 13.70
N ASN A 35 2.69 -12.75 14.51
CA ASN A 35 3.55 -12.36 15.62
C ASN A 35 4.97 -12.17 15.07
N VAL A 36 5.59 -11.03 15.41
CA VAL A 36 6.96 -10.71 14.99
C VAL A 36 7.84 -10.45 16.21
N PRO A 37 9.15 -10.73 16.13
CA PRO A 37 10.10 -10.28 17.14
C PRO A 37 10.12 -8.76 17.27
N ILE A 38 10.38 -8.24 18.47
CA ILE A 38 10.41 -6.78 18.72
C ILE A 38 11.46 -6.05 17.86
N SER A 39 12.57 -6.73 17.53
CA SER A 39 13.62 -6.21 16.66
C SER A 39 13.15 -5.94 15.22
N GLU A 40 12.04 -6.56 14.81
CA GLU A 40 11.46 -6.45 13.46
C GLU A 40 10.14 -5.65 13.43
N ALA A 41 9.70 -5.14 14.59
CA ALA A 41 8.43 -4.44 14.71
C ALA A 41 8.44 -3.03 14.09
N LEU A 42 9.62 -2.40 13.94
CA LEU A 42 9.74 -1.05 13.39
C LEU A 42 9.25 -1.00 11.93
N GLY A 43 8.30 -0.12 11.65
CA GLY A 43 7.70 0.03 10.31
C GLY A 43 6.53 -0.92 10.02
N ARG A 44 6.16 -1.79 10.97
CA ARG A 44 4.91 -2.57 10.94
C ARG A 44 3.74 -1.73 11.46
N VAL A 45 2.53 -2.25 11.26
CA VAL A 45 1.28 -1.67 11.79
C VAL A 45 0.73 -2.65 12.83
N PHE A 46 0.38 -2.16 14.02
CA PHE A 46 -0.25 -3.00 15.05
C PHE A 46 -1.62 -3.49 14.56
N ALA A 47 -1.88 -4.77 14.80
CA ALA A 47 -3.15 -5.41 14.45
C ALA A 47 -4.25 -5.18 15.49
N GLU A 48 -3.86 -4.78 16.70
CA GLU A 48 -4.73 -4.54 17.85
C GLU A 48 -4.13 -3.49 18.77
N ASP A 49 -4.93 -3.00 19.72
CA ASP A 49 -4.48 -2.06 20.74
C ASP A 49 -3.51 -2.73 21.72
N ILE A 50 -2.49 -1.99 22.16
CA ILE A 50 -1.52 -2.45 23.15
C ILE A 50 -1.78 -1.72 24.47
N ILE A 51 -2.03 -2.49 25.52
CA ILE A 51 -2.36 -1.98 26.86
C ILE A 51 -1.23 -2.36 27.82
N ALA A 52 -0.79 -1.40 28.65
CA ALA A 52 0.18 -1.70 29.71
C ALA A 52 -0.45 -2.64 30.75
N SER A 53 0.27 -3.70 31.11
CA SER A 53 -0.20 -4.67 32.10
C SER A 53 0.11 -4.26 33.54
N ILE A 54 0.83 -3.17 33.73
CA ILE A 54 1.27 -2.64 35.02
C ILE A 54 1.14 -1.12 35.01
N ASP A 55 0.94 -0.55 36.20
CA ASP A 55 0.95 0.90 36.44
C ASP A 55 2.36 1.49 36.34
#